data_AF-A0A352T742-F1
#
_entry.id   AF-A0A352T742-F1
#
_cell.length_a   1.000
_cell.length_b   1.000
_cell.length_c   1.000
_cell.angle_alpha   90.00
_cell.angle_beta   90.00
_cell.angle_gamma   90.00
#
_symmetry.space_group_name_H-M   'P 1'
#
loop_
_entity.id
_entity.type
_entity.pdbx_description
1 polymer ?
#
loop_
_entity_poly.entity_id
_entity_poly.type
_entity_poly.pdbx_seq_one_letter_code
_entity_poly.pdbx_strand_id
1 'polypeptide(L)' 'SETSRQLYIHRNTLVYRLDKLQKSTGLDLRVFEDAITFKIALMVVKYMKYMESKDTY' A
#
# COMPACT_ATOMS: atom_id res chain seq x y z
N SER A 1 -7.75 -6.18 14.38
CA SER A 1 -9.11 -6.48 13.89
C SER A 1 -9.88 -5.26 13.37
N GLU A 2 -9.45 -4.02 13.64
CA GLU A 2 -10.17 -2.81 13.20
C GLU A 2 -10.10 -2.58 11.68
N THR A 3 -8.91 -2.64 11.09
CA THR A 3 -8.71 -2.46 9.64
C THR A 3 -9.47 -3.49 8.81
N SER A 4 -9.55 -4.74 9.27
CA SER A 4 -10.36 -5.77 8.61
C SER A 4 -11.85 -5.43 8.59
N ARG A 5 -12.37 -4.80 9.66
CA ARG A 5 -13.76 -4.33 9.72
C ARG A 5 -14.00 -3.15 8.78
N GLN A 6 -13.08 -2.18 8.76
CA GLN A 6 -13.15 -1.03 7.85
C GLN A 6 -13.11 -1.43 6.38
N LEU A 7 -12.37 -2.50 6.06
CA LEU A 7 -12.26 -3.04 4.71
C LEU A 7 -13.34 -4.09 4.39
N TYR A 8 -14.23 -4.41 5.33
CA TYR A 8 -15.25 -5.46 5.18
C TYR A 8 -14.68 -6.83 4.74
N ILE A 9 -13.48 -7.17 5.22
CA ILE A 9 -12.81 -8.45 4.92
C ILE A 9 -12.46 -9.19 6.20
N HIS A 10 -12.31 -10.51 6.11
CA HIS A 10 -11.84 -11.32 7.23
C HIS A 10 -10.38 -10.98 7.57
N ARG A 11 -10.02 -11.04 8.86
CA ARG A 11 -8.66 -10.77 9.35
C ARG A 11 -7.58 -11.60 8.64
N ASN A 12 -7.85 -12.87 8.36
CA ASN A 12 -6.86 -13.73 7.70
C ASN A 12 -6.69 -13.34 6.23
N THR A 13 -7.75 -12.89 5.56
CA THR A 13 -7.68 -12.35 4.20
C THR A 13 -6.84 -11.08 4.18
N LEU A 14 -6.96 -10.22 5.20
CA LEU A 14 -6.10 -9.05 5.35
C LEU A 14 -4.63 -9.44 5.54
N VAL A 15 -4.33 -10.37 6.46
CA VAL A 15 -2.96 -10.86 6.70
C VAL A 15 -2.37 -11.46 5.42
N TYR A 16 -3.12 -12.31 4.72
CA TYR A 16 -2.68 -12.90 3.45
C TYR A 16 -2.33 -11.84 2.40
N ARG A 17 -3.14 -10.77 2.29
CA ARG A 17 -2.86 -9.66 1.37
C ARG A 17 -1.59 -8.91 1.77
N LEU A 18 -1.35 -8.71 3.06
CA LEU A 18 -0.12 -8.08 3.58
C LEU A 18 1.10 -8.96 3.28
N ASP A 19 1.02 -10.27 3.52
CA ASP A 19 2.11 -11.20 3.22
C ASP A 19 2.42 -11.24 1.71
N LYS A 20 1.38 -11.19 0.86
CA LYS A 20 1.56 -11.12 -0.60
C LYS A 20 2.24 -9.81 -1.01
N LEU A 21 1.86 -8.69 -0.39
CA LEU A 21 2.50 -7.39 -0.60
C LEU A 21 3.98 -7.46 -0.24
N GLN A 22 4.30 -7.93 0.97
CA GLN A 22 5.67 -8.09 1.45
C GLN A 22 6.51 -8.95 0.50
N LYS A 23 5.97 -10.06 -0.01
CA LYS A 23 6.67 -10.90 -1.00
C LYS A 23 6.97 -10.18 -2.31
N SER A 24 6.08 -9.29 -2.76
CA SER A 24 6.25 -8.55 -4.02
C SER A 24 7.13 -7.31 -3.91
N THR A 25 7.12 -6.63 -2.77
CA THR A 25 7.81 -5.35 -2.58
C THR A 25 9.04 -5.43 -1.70
N GLY A 26 9.21 -6.52 -0.95
CA GLY A 26 10.23 -6.66 0.08
C GLY A 26 9.95 -5.87 1.37
N LEU A 27 8.82 -5.17 1.46
CA LEU A 27 8.49 -4.28 2.58
C LEU A 27 7.44 -4.91 3.50
N ASP A 28 7.72 -5.02 4.80
CA ASP A 28 6.77 -5.47 5.81
C ASP A 28 5.98 -4.29 6.39
N LEU A 29 4.73 -4.10 5.98
CA LEU A 29 3.90 -3.00 6.47
C LEU A 29 3.50 -3.09 7.95
N ARG A 30 3.91 -4.15 8.67
CA ARG A 30 3.81 -4.24 10.12
C ARG A 30 5.00 -3.57 10.81
N VAL A 31 6.11 -3.35 10.10
CA VAL A 31 7.28 -2.58 10.53
C VAL A 31 7.05 -1.11 10.17
N PHE A 32 7.29 -0.23 11.13
CA PHE A 32 7.01 1.20 10.96
C PHE A 32 7.83 1.84 9.82
N GLU A 33 9.14 1.59 9.78
CA GLU A 33 10.04 2.15 8.75
C GLU A 33 9.66 1.72 7.33
N ASP A 34 9.33 0.44 7.15
CA ASP A 34 8.85 -0.11 5.88
C ASP A 34 7.51 0.51 5.49
N ALA A 35 6.61 0.72 6.46
CA ALA A 35 5.33 1.37 6.21
C ALA A 35 5.48 2.84 5.77
N ILE A 36 6.42 3.59 6.36
CA ILE A 36 6.74 4.97 5.94
C ILE A 36 7.34 4.96 4.54
N THR A 37 8.29 4.07 4.28
CA THR A 37 8.90 3.89 2.95
C THR A 37 7.84 3.60 1.89
N PHE A 38 6.92 2.67 2.18
CA PHE A 38 5.81 2.33 1.29
C PHE A 38 4.86 3.52 1.09
N LYS A 39 4.57 4.30 2.14
CA LYS A 39 3.72 5.49 2.06
C LYS A 39 4.32 6.54 1.12
N ILE A 40 5.63 6.81 1.22
CA ILE A 40 6.33 7.75 0.35
C ILE A 40 6.32 7.25 -1.09
N ALA A 41 6.62 5.96 -1.33
CA ALA A 41 6.56 5.36 -2.65
C ALA A 41 5.16 5.54 -3.30
N LEU A 42 4.08 5.32 -2.54
CA LEU A 42 2.71 5.57 -3.02
C LEU A 42 2.43 7.04 -3.32
N MET A 43 3.00 7.98 -2.57
CA MET A 43 2.88 9.42 -2.85
C MET A 43 3.56 9.79 -4.17
N VAL A 44 4.77 9.27 -4.40
CA VAL A 44 5.51 9.48 -5.65
C VAL A 44 4.75 8.90 -6.84
N VAL A 45 4.24 7.66 -6.73
CA VAL A 45 3.44 7.04 -7.80
C VAL A 45 2.18 7.85 -8.12
N LYS A 46 1.49 8.38 -7.11
CA LYS A 46 0.33 9.25 -7.33
C LYS A 46 0.72 10.55 -8.03
N TYR A 47 1.86 11.14 -7.66
CA TYR A 47 2.36 12.35 -8.30
C TYR A 47 2.74 12.12 -9.76
N MET A 48 3.43 11.02 -10.07
CA MET A 48 3.79 10.66 -11.45
C MET A 48 2.53 10.50 -12.33
N LYS A 49 1.51 9.80 -11.83
CA LYS A 49 0.22 9.65 -12.53
C LYS A 49 -0.50 10.99 -12.73
N TYR A 50 -0.43 11.87 -11.74
CA TYR A 50 -0.99 13.22 -11.87
C TYR A 50 -0.29 14.02 -12.98
N MET A 51 1.05 13.95 -13.06
CA MET A 51 1.82 14.60 -14.11
C MET A 51 1.47 14.06 -15.50
N GLU A 52 1.42 12.73 -15.67
CA GLU A 52 1.00 12.10 -16.93
C GLU A 52 -0.39 12.58 -17.39
N SER A 53 -1.34 12.72 -16.47
CA SER A 53 -2.69 13.22 -16.80
C SER A 53 -2.70 14.71 -17.18
N LYS A 54 -1.74 15.48 -16.67
CA LYS A 54 -1.59 16.91 -16.95
C LYS A 54 -0.95 17.17 -18.31
N ASP A 55 -0.03 16.30 -18.74
CA ASP A 55 0.68 16.45 -20.01
C ASP A 55 -0.17 15.99 -21.22
N THR A 56 -1.32 15.36 -20.98
CA THR A 56 -2.24 14.86 -22.02
C THR A 56 -3.30 15.88 -22.44
N TYR A 57 -3.29 17.11 -21.90
CA TYR A 57 -4.21 18.22 -22.25
C TYR A 57 -3.47 19.51 -22.57
#